data_AF-A0A945PLG4-F1
#
_entry.id   AF-A0A945PLG4-F1
#
_cell.length_a   1.000
_cell.length_b   1.000
_cell.length_c   1.000
_cell.angle_alpha   90.00
_cell.angle_beta   90.00
_cell.angle_gamma   90.00
#
_symmetry.space_group_name_H-M   'P 1'
#
loop_
_entity.id
_entity.type
_entity.pdbx_description
1 polymer ?
#
loop_
_entity_poly.entity_id
_entity_poly.type
_entity_poly.pdbx_seq_one_letter_code
_entity_poly.pdbx_strand_id
1 'polypeptide(L)' 'MKFGFTEEAELLNSRLAMLGFIIAVGTYATTGQIIPGVW' A
#
# COMPACT_ATOMS: atom_id res chain seq x y z
N MET A 1 5.69 20.40 18.49
CA MET A 1 5.85 19.44 17.39
C MET A 1 5.33 18.10 17.87
N LYS A 2 4.38 17.47 17.16
CA LYS A 2 3.97 16.10 17.48
C LYS A 2 4.93 15.14 16.77
N PHE A 3 5.66 14.33 17.54
CA PHE A 3 6.64 13.35 17.06
C PHE A 3 6.05 11.94 17.25
N GLY A 4 6.17 11.06 16.26
CA GLY A 4 5.69 9.68 16.32
C GLY A 4 4.33 9.42 15.66
N PHE A 5 3.55 8.48 16.20
CA PHE A 5 2.21 8.11 15.73
C PHE A 5 1.19 9.20 16.04
N THR A 6 1.07 10.16 15.13
CA THR A 6 -0.03 11.12 15.16
C THR A 6 -1.22 10.54 14.42
N GLU A 7 -2.43 10.91 14.83
CA GLU A 7 -3.67 10.46 14.16
C GLU A 7 -3.62 10.74 12.64
N GLU A 8 -3.13 11.91 12.24
CA GLU A 8 -2.96 12.26 10.82
C GLU A 8 -1.97 11.34 10.11
N ALA A 9 -0.85 11.01 10.75
CA ALA A 9 0.16 10.11 10.18
C ALA A 9 -0.36 8.67 10.07
N GLU A 10 -1.07 8.17 11.09
CA GLU A 10 -1.69 6.85 11.06
C GLU A 10 -2.78 6.75 9.99
N LEU A 11 -3.60 7.80 9.86
CA LEU A 11 -4.64 7.88 8.83
C LEU A 11 -4.04 7.95 7.42
N LEU A 12 -2.93 8.67 7.24
CA LEU A 12 -2.20 8.68 5.97
C LEU A 12 -1.58 7.31 5.66
N ASN A 13 -0.90 6.70 6.63
CA ASN A 13 -0.26 5.39 6.46
C ASN A 13 -1.28 4.29 6.14
N SER A 14 -2.42 4.28 6.82
CA SER A 14 -3.49 3.31 6.57
C SER A 14 -4.10 3.48 5.17
N ARG A 15 -4.33 4.71 4.70
CA ARG A 15 -4.77 4.97 3.31
C ARG A 15 -3.78 4.47 2.27
N LEU A 16 -2.49 4.74 2.48
CA LEU A 16 -1.43 4.26 1.57
C LEU A 16 -1.35 2.73 1.57
N ALA A 17 -1.52 2.09 2.73
CA ALA A 17 -1.57 0.63 2.84
C ALA A 17 -2.76 0.03 2.08
N MET A 18 -3.95 0.64 2.18
CA MET A 18 -5.14 0.21 1.42
C MET A 18 -4.92 0.31 -0.09
N LEU A 19 -4.31 1.40 -0.56
CA LEU A 19 -3.93 1.54 -1.97
C LEU A 19 -2.92 0.47 -2.39
N GLY A 20 -1.89 0.22 -1.59
CA GLY A 20 -0.90 -0.82 -1.85
C GLY A 20 -1.52 -2.21 -1.97
N PHE A 21 -2.50 -2.53 -1.12
CA PHE A 21 -3.24 -3.80 -1.20
C PHE A 21 -4.05 -3.92 -2.50
N ILE A 22 -4.83 -2.89 -2.85
CA ILE A 22 -5.64 -2.90 -4.09
C ILE A 22 -4.74 -3.03 -5.32
N ILE A 23 -3.62 -2.32 -5.34
CA ILE A 23 -2.63 -2.41 -6.41
C ILE A 23 -2.08 -3.84 -6.48
N ALA A 24 -1.60 -4.41 -5.37
CA ALA A 24 -1.05 -5.77 -5.35
C ALA A 24 -2.05 -6.81 -5.87
N VAL A 25 -3.31 -6.73 -5.46
CA VAL A 25 -4.37 -7.61 -5.94
C VAL A 25 -4.65 -7.38 -7.42
N GLY A 26 -4.80 -6.12 -7.86
CA GLY A 26 -5.06 -5.78 -9.25
C GLY A 26 -3.93 -6.20 -10.20
N THR A 27 -2.68 -6.03 -9.76
CA THR A 27 -1.50 -6.44 -10.51
C THR A 27 -1.44 -7.96 -10.63
N TYR A 28 -1.70 -8.70 -9.55
CA TYR A 28 -1.78 -10.17 -9.61
C TYR A 28 -2.92 -10.65 -10.52
N ALA A 29 -4.10 -10.03 -10.42
CA ALA A 29 -5.25 -10.41 -11.23
C ALA A 29 -5.06 -10.17 -12.74
N THR A 30 -4.25 -9.17 -13.13
CA THR A 30 -4.05 -8.79 -14.54
C THR A 30 -2.79 -9.40 -15.16
N THR A 31 -1.73 -9.56 -14.37
CA THR A 31 -0.41 -10.02 -14.86
C THR A 31 -0.04 -11.42 -14.39
N GLY A 32 -0.75 -11.99 -13.41
CA GLY A 32 -0.40 -13.24 -12.75
C GLY A 32 0.78 -13.11 -11.75
N GLN A 33 1.29 -11.88 -11.53
CA GLN A 33 2.44 -11.60 -10.68
C GLN A 33 2.08 -10.49 -9.67
N ILE A 34 2.57 -10.58 -8.44
CA ILE A 34 2.35 -9.53 -7.43
C ILE A 34 3.17 -8.28 -7.77
N ILE A 35 4.43 -8.47 -8.19
CA ILE A 35 5.31 -7.39 -8.67
C ILE A 35 5.87 -7.83 -10.03
N PRO A 36 5.38 -7.27 -11.15
CA PRO A 36 5.82 -7.64 -12.48
C PRO A 36 7.32 -7.35 -12.67
N GLY A 37 8.04 -8.30 -13.22
CA GLY A 37 9.48 -8.15 -13.52
C GLY A 37 10.43 -8.31 -12.33
N VAL A 38 9.91 -8.57 -11.12
CA VAL A 38 10.72 -9.05 -9.97
C VAL A 38 10.46 -10.55 -9.83
N TRP A 39 11.50 -11.36 -10.05
CA TRP A 39 11.42 -12.82 -10.02
C TRP A 39 11.78 -13.41 -8.65
#